data_AF-A0AA35RRB7-F1
#
_entry.id   AF-A0AA35RRB7-F1
#
_cell.length_a   1.000
_cell.length_b   1.000
_cell.length_c   1.000
_cell.angle_alpha   90.00
_cell.angle_beta   90.00
_cell.angle_gamma   90.00
#
_symmetry.space_group_name_H-M   'P 1'
#
loop_
_entity.id
_entity.type
_entity.pdbx_description
1 polymer ?
#
loop_
_entity_poly.entity_id
_entity_poly.type
_entity_poly.pdbx_seq_one_letter_code
_entity_poly.pdbx_strand_id
1 'polypeptide(L)'
;MLTLCVSVWQVLELVQRLLQEDKMATQREAYYCLVNHFKDQAEFNSTLQDVVALTGCARTALGICASSSGAVAGLLTWQDEGGEPIDCSTGTSGKRIPGVIEGVRFECLGARYILIVEKDAVFTYLCGQRIWDTLPCVVVTGCGYPPLSVRATVKKLSHQFSLPVLGLFDYNPHGLRILLTYKF
;
A
#
# COMPACT_ATOMS: atom_id res chain seq x y z
N MET A 1 -31.30 1.27 -14.20
CA MET A 1 -31.60 0.67 -12.88
C MET A 1 -31.25 -0.82 -12.87
N LEU A 2 -31.74 -1.63 -13.84
CA LEU A 2 -31.42 -3.07 -13.93
C LEU A 2 -29.92 -3.40 -14.09
N THR A 3 -29.18 -2.62 -14.87
CA THR A 3 -27.73 -2.82 -15.08
C THR A 3 -26.91 -2.66 -13.81
N LEU A 4 -27.32 -1.75 -12.92
CA LEU A 4 -26.58 -1.41 -11.69
C LEU A 4 -26.69 -2.53 -10.64
N CYS A 5 -27.86 -3.18 -10.54
CA CYS A 5 -28.05 -4.33 -9.67
C CYS A 5 -27.21 -5.55 -10.10
N VAL A 6 -27.07 -5.77 -11.42
CA VAL A 6 -26.27 -6.89 -11.95
C VAL A 6 -24.79 -6.68 -11.64
N SER A 7 -24.27 -5.47 -11.86
CA SER A 7 -22.87 -5.12 -11.57
C SER A 7 -22.52 -5.27 -10.09
N VAL A 8 -23.40 -4.81 -9.19
CA VAL A 8 -23.21 -4.95 -7.73
C VAL A 8 -23.19 -6.42 -7.31
N TRP A 9 -24.11 -7.23 -7.84
CA TRP A 9 -24.18 -8.66 -7.52
C TRP A 9 -22.91 -9.41 -7.95
N GLN A 10 -22.36 -9.09 -9.11
CA GLN A 10 -21.13 -9.72 -9.61
C GLN A 10 -19.90 -9.37 -8.79
N VAL A 11 -19.81 -8.13 -8.30
CA VAL A 11 -18.73 -7.73 -7.38
C VAL A 11 -18.88 -8.47 -6.05
N LEU A 12 -20.11 -8.60 -5.53
CA LEU A 12 -20.38 -9.36 -4.30
C LEU A 12 -20.07 -10.85 -4.45
N GLU A 13 -20.40 -11.46 -5.59
CA GLU A 13 -20.06 -12.85 -5.91
C GLU A 13 -18.53 -13.07 -5.93
N LEU A 14 -17.79 -12.15 -6.57
CA LEU A 14 -16.33 -12.18 -6.58
C LEU A 14 -15.76 -12.07 -5.15
N VAL A 15 -16.26 -11.12 -4.36
CA VAL A 15 -15.88 -10.93 -2.95
C VAL A 15 -16.13 -12.20 -2.15
N GLN A 16 -17.32 -12.80 -2.28
CA GLN A 16 -17.66 -14.04 -1.58
C GLN A 16 -16.68 -15.16 -1.92
N ARG A 17 -16.34 -15.33 -3.21
CA ARG A 17 -15.36 -16.34 -3.64
C ARG A 17 -13.97 -16.08 -3.06
N LEU A 18 -13.51 -14.83 -3.08
CA LEU A 18 -12.21 -14.44 -2.51
C LEU A 18 -12.14 -14.75 -1.01
N LEU A 19 -13.21 -14.45 -0.27
CA LEU A 19 -13.30 -14.74 1.16
C LEU A 19 -13.39 -16.25 1.45
N GLN A 20 -14.11 -17.02 0.65
CA GLN A 20 -14.19 -18.48 0.79
C GLN A 20 -12.86 -19.19 0.52
N GLU A 21 -12.07 -18.66 -0.42
CA GLU A 21 -10.76 -19.20 -0.78
C GLU A 21 -9.62 -18.62 0.07
N ASP A 22 -9.91 -17.72 1.02
CA ASP A 22 -8.94 -16.95 1.81
C ASP A 22 -7.88 -16.25 0.94
N LYS A 23 -8.32 -15.72 -0.21
CA LYS A 23 -7.47 -15.04 -1.19
C LYS A 23 -7.75 -13.55 -1.23
N MET A 24 -6.69 -12.80 -1.47
CA MET A 24 -6.75 -11.36 -1.71
C MET A 24 -6.51 -11.08 -3.19
N ALA A 25 -7.36 -10.24 -3.79
CA ALA A 25 -7.17 -9.76 -5.16
C ALA A 25 -6.97 -8.24 -5.19
N THR A 26 -6.12 -7.75 -6.07
CA THR A 26 -5.99 -6.31 -6.29
C THR A 26 -7.21 -5.75 -7.01
N GLN A 27 -7.49 -4.45 -6.89
CA GLN A 27 -8.58 -3.80 -7.66
C GLN A 27 -8.44 -4.00 -9.17
N ARG A 28 -7.21 -4.09 -9.69
CA ARG A 28 -6.96 -4.36 -11.11
C ARG A 28 -7.24 -5.82 -11.46
N GLU A 29 -6.80 -6.77 -10.65
CA GLU A 29 -7.10 -8.20 -10.85
C GLU A 29 -8.60 -8.47 -10.74
N ALA A 30 -9.27 -7.86 -9.76
CA ALA A 30 -10.72 -7.95 -9.61
C ALA A 30 -11.46 -7.38 -10.83
N TYR A 31 -10.99 -6.26 -11.38
CA TYR A 31 -11.49 -5.73 -12.65
C TYR A 31 -11.22 -6.69 -13.81
N TYR A 32 -10.03 -7.28 -13.93
CA TYR A 32 -9.74 -8.25 -15.00
C TYR A 32 -10.60 -9.52 -14.92
N CYS A 33 -10.92 -10.00 -13.71
CA CYS A 33 -11.86 -11.11 -13.53
C CYS A 33 -13.27 -10.78 -14.04
N LEU A 34 -13.65 -9.50 -14.02
CA LEU A 34 -14.98 -9.01 -14.38
C LEU A 34 -14.97 -8.12 -15.64
N VAL A 35 -13.91 -8.17 -16.45
CA VAL A 35 -13.72 -7.27 -17.60
C VAL A 35 -14.85 -7.35 -18.62
N ASN A 36 -15.51 -8.51 -18.72
CA ASN A 36 -16.65 -8.73 -19.62
C ASN A 36 -17.95 -8.07 -19.12
N HIS A 37 -17.97 -7.55 -17.90
CA HIS A 37 -19.15 -7.00 -17.24
C HIS A 37 -19.08 -5.50 -16.96
N PHE A 38 -17.91 -4.89 -17.13
CA PHE A 38 -17.69 -3.46 -16.90
C PHE A 38 -17.10 -2.79 -18.14
N LYS A 39 -17.56 -1.59 -18.48
CA LYS A 39 -17.06 -0.87 -19.66
C LYS A 39 -15.65 -0.33 -19.46
N ASP A 40 -15.36 0.16 -18.26
CA ASP A 40 -14.08 0.71 -17.90
C ASP A 40 -13.74 0.45 -16.42
N GLN A 41 -12.49 0.71 -16.06
CA GLN A 41 -12.03 0.55 -14.67
C GLN A 41 -12.69 1.58 -13.73
N ALA A 42 -13.17 2.70 -14.25
CA ALA A 42 -13.82 3.74 -13.45
C ALA A 42 -15.20 3.31 -12.97
N GLU A 43 -16.01 2.68 -13.83
CA GLU A 43 -17.31 2.10 -13.52
C GLU A 43 -17.18 0.98 -12.49
N PHE A 44 -16.17 0.12 -12.62
CA PHE A 44 -15.87 -0.91 -11.62
C PHE A 44 -15.51 -0.28 -10.27
N ASN A 45 -14.63 0.73 -10.25
CA ASN A 45 -14.23 1.39 -9.01
C ASN A 45 -15.40 2.10 -8.31
N SER A 46 -16.32 2.70 -9.07
CA SER A 46 -17.55 3.30 -8.53
C SER A 46 -18.46 2.23 -7.94
N THR A 47 -18.69 1.13 -8.65
CA THR A 47 -19.52 0.01 -8.17
C THR A 47 -18.93 -0.62 -6.91
N LEU A 48 -17.60 -0.76 -6.85
CA LEU A 48 -16.91 -1.24 -5.66
C LEU A 48 -17.10 -0.28 -4.47
N GLN A 49 -17.10 1.04 -4.70
CA GLN A 49 -17.43 2.00 -3.64
C GLN A 49 -18.88 1.86 -3.17
N ASP A 50 -19.82 1.62 -4.07
CA ASP A 50 -21.21 1.38 -3.72
C ASP A 50 -21.36 0.10 -2.88
N VAL A 51 -20.65 -0.98 -3.24
CA VAL A 51 -20.62 -2.23 -2.46
C VAL A 51 -20.05 -2.00 -1.05
N VAL A 52 -18.97 -1.22 -0.93
CA VAL A 52 -18.39 -0.84 0.36
C VAL A 52 -19.39 -0.04 1.19
N ALA A 53 -20.10 0.91 0.57
CA ALA A 53 -21.12 1.70 1.24
C ALA A 53 -22.33 0.85 1.68
N LEU A 54 -22.76 -0.10 0.86
CA LEU A 54 -23.86 -1.02 1.16
C LEU A 54 -23.54 -2.02 2.27
N THR A 55 -22.31 -2.54 2.29
CA THR A 55 -21.86 -3.54 3.27
C THR A 55 -21.39 -2.92 4.59
N GLY A 56 -21.01 -1.63 4.59
CA GLY A 56 -20.42 -0.97 5.75
C GLY A 56 -19.02 -1.48 6.12
N CYS A 57 -18.43 -2.36 5.31
CA CYS A 57 -17.14 -2.99 5.56
C CYS A 57 -16.02 -2.26 4.82
N ALA A 58 -14.82 -2.22 5.42
CA ALA A 58 -13.63 -1.72 4.73
C ALA A 58 -13.31 -2.59 3.50
N ARG A 59 -12.73 -1.98 2.45
CA ARG A 59 -12.34 -2.69 1.20
C ARG A 59 -11.45 -3.92 1.44
N THR A 60 -10.54 -3.81 2.41
CA THR A 60 -9.66 -4.90 2.82
C THR A 60 -10.42 -6.08 3.42
N ALA A 61 -11.52 -5.83 4.13
CA ALA A 61 -12.39 -6.87 4.69
C ALA A 61 -13.22 -7.58 3.61
N LEU A 62 -13.32 -7.01 2.40
CA LEU A 62 -13.99 -7.62 1.25
C LEU A 62 -13.02 -8.43 0.36
N GLY A 63 -11.81 -8.73 0.82
CA GLY A 63 -10.83 -9.49 0.02
C GLY A 63 -10.19 -8.70 -1.13
N ILE A 64 -10.47 -7.38 -1.24
CA ILE A 64 -9.98 -6.53 -2.32
C ILE A 64 -8.92 -5.55 -1.80
N CYS A 65 -7.68 -5.74 -2.27
CA CYS A 65 -6.52 -4.94 -1.94
C CYS A 65 -6.22 -3.87 -3.01
N ALA A 66 -5.49 -2.83 -2.63
CA ALA A 66 -4.94 -1.87 -3.59
C ALA A 66 -3.84 -2.53 -4.44
N SER A 67 -3.71 -2.12 -5.71
CA SER A 67 -2.84 -2.76 -6.73
C SER A 67 -1.33 -2.63 -6.51
N SER A 68 -0.90 -1.86 -5.51
CA SER A 68 0.51 -1.74 -5.16
C SER A 68 0.64 -1.79 -3.65
N SER A 69 1.04 -2.94 -3.11
CA SER A 69 1.62 -2.95 -1.77
C SER A 69 2.94 -2.19 -1.88
N GLY A 70 3.05 -1.04 -1.24
CA GLY A 70 4.35 -0.39 -1.13
C GLY A 70 5.34 -1.27 -0.36
N ALA A 71 6.59 -0.86 -0.35
CA ALA A 71 7.64 -1.56 0.38
C ALA A 71 8.38 -0.62 1.32
N VAL A 72 8.94 -1.20 2.38
CA VAL A 72 9.76 -0.53 3.38
C VAL A 72 11.06 -1.29 3.58
N ALA A 73 12.16 -0.56 3.73
CA ALA A 73 13.49 -1.10 3.99
C ALA A 73 14.28 -0.16 4.91
N GLY A 74 15.36 -0.65 5.53
CA GLY A 74 16.26 0.16 6.34
C GLY A 74 16.13 -0.08 7.84
N LEU A 75 16.50 0.92 8.64
CA LEU A 75 16.64 0.81 10.10
C LEU A 75 15.29 0.79 10.83
N LEU A 76 14.47 -0.22 10.53
CA LEU A 76 13.14 -0.41 11.07
C LEU A 76 12.89 -1.90 11.31
N THR A 77 12.32 -2.23 12.46
CA THR A 77 11.68 -3.52 12.72
C THR A 77 10.18 -3.30 12.89
N TRP A 78 9.39 -4.26 12.41
CA TRP A 78 7.95 -4.24 12.63
C TRP A 78 7.45 -5.61 13.06
N GLN A 79 6.41 -5.61 13.88
CA GLN A 79 5.82 -6.81 14.45
C GLN A 79 4.30 -6.75 14.31
N ASP A 80 3.72 -7.84 13.82
CA ASP A 80 2.27 -8.03 13.76
C ASP A 80 1.75 -8.68 15.06
N GLU A 81 0.45 -8.62 15.33
CA GLU A 81 -0.13 -9.17 16.56
C GLU A 81 0.09 -10.69 16.66
N GLY A 82 1.04 -11.10 17.51
CA GLY A 82 1.41 -12.50 17.72
C GLY A 82 2.45 -13.05 16.74
N GLY A 83 3.03 -12.21 15.89
CA GLY A 83 4.08 -12.59 14.95
C GLY A 83 5.51 -12.34 15.47
N GLU A 84 6.50 -12.94 14.79
CA GLU A 84 7.91 -12.65 14.99
C GLU A 84 8.27 -11.26 14.45
N PRO A 85 9.20 -10.52 15.09
CA PRO A 85 9.65 -9.22 14.61
C PRO A 85 10.39 -9.37 13.27
N ILE A 86 9.95 -8.60 12.27
CA ILE A 86 10.52 -8.57 10.93
C ILE A 86 11.49 -7.40 10.82
N ASP A 87 12.76 -7.70 10.60
CA ASP A 87 13.80 -6.70 10.32
C ASP A 87 13.76 -6.26 8.84
N CYS A 88 13.51 -4.96 8.62
CA CYS A 88 13.47 -4.33 7.31
C CYS A 88 14.85 -3.98 6.75
N SER A 89 15.93 -4.15 7.51
CA SER A 89 17.30 -3.96 7.04
C SER A 89 17.85 -5.20 6.30
N THR A 90 17.09 -6.30 6.35
CA THR A 90 17.45 -7.59 5.72
C THR A 90 16.83 -7.74 4.34
N GLY A 91 17.68 -8.08 3.36
CA GLY A 91 17.27 -8.33 1.97
C GLY A 91 17.48 -7.14 1.03
N THR A 92 17.31 -7.40 -0.26
CA THR A 92 17.65 -6.45 -1.35
C THR A 92 16.44 -5.78 -1.99
N SER A 93 15.22 -6.26 -1.73
CA SER A 93 13.97 -5.79 -2.35
C SER A 93 12.99 -5.13 -1.38
N GLY A 94 13.40 -4.87 -0.15
CA GLY A 94 12.52 -4.37 0.91
C GLY A 94 11.44 -5.37 1.35
N LYS A 95 10.73 -5.03 2.40
CA LYS A 95 9.59 -5.79 2.93
C LYS A 95 8.29 -5.13 2.48
N ARG A 96 7.31 -5.93 2.05
CA ARG A 96 6.00 -5.39 1.65
C ARG A 96 5.28 -4.82 2.86
N ILE A 97 4.72 -3.63 2.70
CA ILE A 97 3.85 -3.01 3.69
C ILE A 97 2.48 -3.71 3.61
N PRO A 98 1.95 -4.22 4.74
CA PRO A 98 0.67 -4.90 4.77
C PRO A 98 -0.46 -3.94 4.39
N GLY A 99 -1.55 -4.48 3.84
CA GLY A 99 -2.73 -3.68 3.49
C GLY A 99 -3.45 -3.10 4.71
N VAL A 100 -3.40 -3.82 5.83
CA VAL A 100 -3.94 -3.42 7.13
C VAL A 100 -2.76 -3.13 8.05
N ILE A 101 -2.74 -1.95 8.67
CA ILE A 101 -1.65 -1.49 9.55
C ILE A 101 -2.09 -1.31 11.01
N GLU A 102 -3.36 -1.59 11.30
CA GLU A 102 -3.89 -1.64 12.67
C GLU A 102 -3.28 -2.86 13.37
N GLY A 103 -2.89 -2.73 14.65
CA GLY A 103 -2.17 -3.80 15.39
C GLY A 103 -0.66 -3.84 15.16
N VAL A 104 -0.16 -3.37 14.01
CA VAL A 104 1.28 -3.38 13.70
C VAL A 104 2.07 -2.45 14.65
N ARG A 105 3.08 -3.00 15.31
CA ARG A 105 4.05 -2.26 16.12
C ARG A 105 5.31 -2.00 15.32
N PHE A 106 5.79 -0.75 15.36
CA PHE A 106 7.04 -0.35 14.73
C PHE A 106 8.08 -0.06 15.82
N GLU A 107 9.32 -0.40 15.52
CA GLU A 107 10.51 -0.12 16.32
C GLU A 107 11.60 0.47 15.42
N CYS A 108 12.16 1.61 15.83
CA CYS A 108 13.17 2.32 15.07
C CYS A 108 14.58 1.92 15.52
N LEU A 109 15.41 1.46 14.59
CA LEU A 109 16.79 1.04 14.86
C LEU A 109 17.80 2.18 14.64
N GLY A 110 17.49 3.38 15.15
CA GLY A 110 18.36 4.55 15.02
C GLY A 110 18.26 5.31 13.70
N ALA A 111 17.18 5.11 12.93
CA ALA A 111 16.90 5.94 11.76
C ALA A 111 16.73 7.41 12.16
N ARG A 112 17.23 8.33 11.32
CA ARG A 112 17.10 9.78 11.49
C ARG A 112 16.15 10.42 10.49
N TYR A 113 15.85 9.72 9.39
CA TYR A 113 15.02 10.21 8.30
C TYR A 113 14.13 9.10 7.76
N ILE A 114 12.96 9.48 7.22
CA ILE A 114 12.15 8.62 6.36
C ILE A 114 12.36 9.10 4.92
N LEU A 115 12.95 8.28 4.07
CA LEU A 115 13.21 8.59 2.66
C LEU A 115 12.14 7.91 1.79
N ILE A 116 11.25 8.71 1.21
CA ILE A 116 10.26 8.22 0.24
C ILE A 116 10.89 8.22 -1.14
N VAL A 117 10.81 7.09 -1.84
CA VAL A 117 11.30 6.91 -3.20
C VAL A 117 10.14 6.58 -4.12
N GLU A 118 9.94 7.36 -5.19
CA GLU A 118 8.82 7.16 -6.12
C GLU A 118 8.98 5.87 -6.95
N LYS A 119 10.15 5.70 -7.57
CA LYS A 119 10.44 4.65 -8.54
C LYS A 119 10.94 3.39 -7.85
N ASP A 120 10.26 2.29 -8.08
CA ASP A 120 10.60 0.98 -7.53
C ASP A 120 12.02 0.51 -7.92
N ALA A 121 12.47 0.83 -9.15
CA ALA A 121 13.83 0.53 -9.59
C ALA A 121 14.89 1.27 -8.76
N VAL A 122 14.64 2.55 -8.42
CA VAL A 122 15.55 3.35 -7.58
C VAL A 122 15.51 2.84 -6.14
N PHE A 123 14.33 2.50 -5.63
CA PHE A 123 14.16 1.89 -4.31
C PHE A 123 14.96 0.59 -4.19
N THR A 124 14.79 -0.33 -5.14
CA THR A 124 15.48 -1.62 -5.17
C THR A 124 16.99 -1.44 -5.29
N TYR A 125 17.45 -0.48 -6.11
CA TYR A 125 18.87 -0.14 -6.22
C TYR A 125 19.44 0.34 -4.87
N LEU A 126 18.77 1.28 -4.19
CA LEU A 126 19.19 1.80 -2.89
C LEU A 126 19.17 0.73 -1.79
N CYS A 127 18.21 -0.19 -1.83
CA CYS A 127 18.16 -1.34 -0.94
C CYS A 127 19.34 -2.30 -1.18
N GLY A 128 19.65 -2.58 -2.44
CA GLY A 128 20.82 -3.40 -2.82
C GLY A 128 22.14 -2.79 -2.36
N GLN A 129 22.25 -1.46 -2.34
CA GLN A 129 23.42 -0.73 -1.81
C GLN A 129 23.37 -0.50 -0.30
N ARG A 130 22.32 -0.94 0.40
CA ARG A 130 22.12 -0.70 1.84
C ARG A 130 22.33 0.76 2.21
N ILE A 131 21.60 1.66 1.55
CA ILE A 131 21.73 3.13 1.74
C ILE A 131 21.69 3.56 3.22
N TRP A 132 20.98 2.80 4.06
CA TRP A 132 20.87 3.02 5.50
C TRP A 132 22.20 2.91 6.28
N ASP A 133 23.22 2.25 5.72
CA ASP A 133 24.56 2.17 6.32
C ASP A 133 25.32 3.51 6.15
N THR A 134 24.99 4.30 5.12
CA THR A 134 25.60 5.63 4.87
C THR A 134 24.72 6.76 5.39
N LEU A 135 23.42 6.67 5.15
CA LEU A 135 22.42 7.63 5.58
C LEU A 135 21.44 6.92 6.52
N PRO A 136 21.47 7.13 7.84
CA PRO A 136 20.62 6.39 8.78
C PRO A 136 19.15 6.72 8.53
N CYS A 137 18.46 5.88 7.76
CA CYS A 137 17.11 6.15 7.27
C CYS A 137 16.26 4.88 7.16
N VAL A 138 14.95 5.10 7.14
CA VAL A 138 13.95 4.15 6.68
C VAL A 138 13.57 4.57 5.27
N VAL A 139 13.70 3.66 4.30
CA VAL A 139 13.34 3.90 2.90
C VAL A 139 11.95 3.31 2.65
N VAL A 140 11.07 4.09 2.02
CA VAL A 140 9.70 3.65 1.70
C VAL A 140 9.42 3.93 0.23
N THR A 141 8.77 2.99 -0.45
CA THR A 141 8.25 3.19 -1.81
C THR A 141 6.74 2.95 -1.86
N GLY A 142 6.02 3.81 -2.58
CA GLY A 142 4.62 3.60 -2.97
C GLY A 142 4.47 2.93 -4.35
N CYS A 143 5.58 2.75 -5.08
CA CYS A 143 5.62 2.33 -6.49
C CYS A 143 4.75 3.21 -7.39
N GLY A 144 4.96 4.53 -7.32
CA GLY A 144 4.10 5.54 -7.94
C GLY A 144 3.12 6.17 -6.93
N TYR A 145 1.81 6.20 -7.23
CA TYR A 145 0.81 6.72 -6.30
C TYR A 145 0.70 5.81 -5.07
N PRO A 146 0.97 6.32 -3.86
CA PRO A 146 0.98 5.48 -2.69
C PRO A 146 -0.43 5.01 -2.32
N PRO A 147 -0.60 3.73 -1.96
CA PRO A 147 -1.83 3.27 -1.34
C PRO A 147 -2.02 3.91 0.04
N LEU A 148 -3.25 3.81 0.57
CA LEU A 148 -3.59 4.33 1.90
C LEU A 148 -2.72 3.69 3.01
N SER A 149 -2.41 2.40 2.91
CA SER A 149 -1.57 1.72 3.89
C SER A 149 -0.18 2.34 3.99
N VAL A 150 0.47 2.60 2.85
CA VAL A 150 1.80 3.24 2.79
C VAL A 150 1.76 4.64 3.37
N ARG A 151 0.74 5.45 3.02
CA ARG A 151 0.57 6.79 3.58
C ARG A 151 0.41 6.75 5.10
N ALA A 152 -0.41 5.83 5.59
CA ALA A 152 -0.67 5.67 7.00
C ALA A 152 0.56 5.13 7.76
N THR A 153 1.35 4.23 7.17
CA THR A 153 2.64 3.78 7.70
C THR A 153 3.62 4.95 7.84
N VAL A 154 3.82 5.74 6.79
CA VAL A 154 4.73 6.90 6.82
C VAL A 154 4.29 7.90 7.90
N LYS A 155 2.99 8.20 7.97
CA LYS A 155 2.42 9.08 9.00
C LYS A 155 2.68 8.54 10.40
N LYS A 156 2.42 7.26 10.64
CA LYS A 156 2.65 6.61 11.94
C LYS A 156 4.13 6.65 12.33
N LEU A 157 5.05 6.31 11.42
CA LEU A 157 6.49 6.37 11.66
C LEU A 157 6.97 7.80 11.98
N SER A 158 6.52 8.78 11.19
CA SER A 158 6.90 10.18 11.39
C SER A 158 6.41 10.71 12.74
N HIS A 159 5.15 10.43 13.12
CA HIS A 159 4.60 10.86 14.41
C HIS A 159 5.20 10.11 15.60
N GLN A 160 5.33 8.78 15.52
CA GLN A 160 5.79 7.93 16.62
C GLN A 160 7.26 8.19 16.95
N PHE A 161 8.10 8.41 15.95
CA PHE A 161 9.54 8.57 16.11
C PHE A 161 10.04 10.00 15.85
N SER A 162 9.13 10.96 15.60
CA SER A 162 9.45 12.34 15.24
C SER A 162 10.44 12.45 14.07
N LEU A 163 10.35 11.53 13.11
CA LEU A 163 11.28 11.47 11.99
C LEU A 163 10.87 12.42 10.87
N PRO A 164 11.79 13.25 10.35
CA PRO A 164 11.57 14.05 9.15
C PRO A 164 11.38 13.15 7.93
N VAL A 165 10.41 13.53 7.09
CA VAL A 165 10.09 12.84 5.84
C VAL A 165 10.74 13.59 4.67
N LEU A 166 11.59 12.90 3.92
CA LEU A 166 12.27 13.40 2.73
C LEU A 166 11.75 12.64 1.49
N GLY A 167 11.69 13.32 0.35
CA GLY A 167 11.16 12.75 -0.89
C GLY A 167 12.17 12.76 -2.02
N LEU A 168 12.36 11.61 -2.67
CA LEU A 168 13.11 11.44 -3.91
C LEU A 168 12.12 11.12 -5.05
N PHE A 169 11.81 12.14 -5.84
CA PHE A 169 10.80 12.12 -6.90
C PHE A 169 11.37 12.67 -8.20
N ASP A 170 10.73 12.34 -9.32
CA ASP A 170 11.08 12.96 -10.60
C ASP A 170 10.82 14.48 -10.57
N TYR A 171 11.70 15.26 -11.21
CA TYR A 171 11.55 16.71 -11.33
C TYR A 171 10.51 17.08 -12.41
N ASN A 172 9.26 16.73 -12.16
CA ASN A 172 8.12 17.06 -13.01
C ASN A 172 6.84 17.27 -12.17
N PRO A 173 5.76 17.84 -12.75
CA PRO A 173 4.51 18.06 -12.03
C PRO A 173 3.87 16.78 -11.47
N HIS A 174 4.09 15.62 -12.09
CA HIS A 174 3.57 14.35 -11.61
C HIS A 174 4.27 13.89 -10.32
N GLY A 175 5.60 13.94 -10.27
CA GLY A 175 6.39 13.61 -9.07
C GLY A 175 6.02 14.51 -7.90
N LEU A 176 5.86 15.82 -8.16
CA LEU A 176 5.38 16.76 -7.14
C LEU A 176 3.97 16.39 -6.64
N ARG A 177 3.05 16.04 -7.55
CA ARG A 177 1.69 15.62 -7.17
C ARG A 177 1.71 14.37 -6.28
N ILE A 178 2.57 13.40 -6.56
CA ILE A 178 2.73 12.21 -5.72
C ILE A 178 3.30 12.59 -4.35
N LEU A 179 4.36 13.40 -4.29
CA LEU A 179 4.93 13.88 -3.03
C LEU A 179 3.88 14.55 -2.14
N LEU A 180 3.02 15.39 -2.71
CA LEU A 180 1.97 16.09 -1.97
C LEU A 180 0.93 15.14 -1.34
N THR A 181 0.77 13.90 -1.85
CA THR A 181 -0.14 12.91 -1.24
C THR A 181 0.32 12.40 0.12
N TYR A 182 1.62 12.53 0.44
CA TYR A 182 2.17 12.13 1.74
C TYR A 182 2.06 13.22 2.81
N LYS A 183 1.72 14.46 2.43
CA LYS A 183 1.61 15.60 3.36
C LYS A 183 0.35 15.56 4.23
N PHE A 184 -0.69 14.83 3.80
CA PHE A 184 -2.03 14.82 4.41
C PHE A 184 -2.42 13.40 4.82
#